data_AF-F8T1U9-F1
#
_entry.id   AF-F8T1U9-F1
#
_cell.length_a   1.000
_cell.length_b   1.000
_cell.length_c   1.000
_cell.angle_alpha   90.00
_cell.angle_beta   90.00
_cell.angle_gamma   90.00
#
_symmetry.space_group_name_H-M   'P 1'
#
loop_
_entity.id
_entity.type
_entity.pdbx_description
1 polymer ?
#
loop_
_entity_poly.entity_id
_entity_poly.type
_entity_poly.pdbx_seq_one_letter_code
_entity_poly.pdbx_strand_id
1 'polypeptide(L)'
;AAEKELLPGYHPFEWQPALKNVSASCHVGIINGLSGWATSVDDVPIETITRRFRYDVALVSAMKDLEEDIMEGLTEHGLDDSSCNTGFEVMIKESCDGMGDVSEKHGGGPAIPEKAVRFSFTIMSVSVLPEGKDEAVTVFREPKPNSELSCKPLCLMFVDESDHEMLTAVLDPLLAERAAMKHSRLILSIGGLPRSFRFHFRGTGYDEKMVREMEGLEASGSTYICTLCDSTRAEASHNMVLHSVTRNHDENLERYEIWRTNPFSESAEELRDRVKGVSAKPFLETHPTLDALHCDIGNATEFYKIFQDEIGEVFRKPNPTREERRSWRATLDKQLRKKMKLKPVMRMNGNYARKLMTEDAVDVVCELVPSDERRQAVRELMGLYLQMKPVWRATCPAKECPDQLCRYSFNSQRFAELLSSTFKYRYNGKITNYLHKTLAHVPEIIERDGSIGAWASEGNESANKLFRRFRKMNARQ
;
A
#
# COMPACT_ATOMS: atom_id res chain seq x y z
N ALA A 1 -22.86 22.20 16.80
CA ALA A 1 -22.83 23.44 15.98
C ALA A 1 -21.41 23.72 15.51
N ALA A 2 -20.43 23.82 16.43
CA ALA A 2 -19.02 24.04 16.11
C ALA A 2 -18.42 23.02 15.12
N GLU A 3 -18.72 21.73 15.26
CA GLU A 3 -18.17 20.70 14.35
C GLU A 3 -18.63 20.82 12.89
N LYS A 4 -19.72 21.55 12.61
CA LYS A 4 -20.28 21.62 11.25
C LYS A 4 -19.31 22.24 10.25
N GLU A 5 -18.50 23.17 10.71
CA GLU A 5 -17.46 23.82 9.90
C GLU A 5 -16.36 22.85 9.48
N LEU A 6 -16.04 21.89 10.35
CA LEU A 6 -14.97 20.91 10.13
C LEU A 6 -15.39 19.72 9.26
N LEU A 7 -16.69 19.58 8.98
CA LEU A 7 -17.23 18.45 8.24
C LEU A 7 -17.37 18.77 6.74
N PRO A 8 -17.18 17.75 5.85
CA PRO A 8 -17.48 17.88 4.44
C PRO A 8 -18.92 18.39 4.21
N GLY A 9 -19.05 19.35 3.30
CA GLY A 9 -20.32 19.96 2.91
C GLY A 9 -20.53 21.39 3.42
N TYR A 10 -19.56 21.94 4.16
CA TYR A 10 -19.65 23.28 4.72
C TYR A 10 -19.17 24.39 3.75
N HIS A 11 -17.93 24.27 3.27
CA HIS A 11 -17.31 25.33 2.46
C HIS A 11 -17.78 25.29 0.99
N PRO A 12 -18.09 26.46 0.39
CA PRO A 12 -18.38 26.54 -1.04
C PRO A 12 -17.11 26.39 -1.88
N PHE A 13 -17.24 25.77 -3.05
CA PHE A 13 -16.17 25.58 -4.02
C PHE A 13 -16.77 25.34 -5.42
N GLU A 14 -15.93 25.39 -6.45
CA GLU A 14 -16.31 25.02 -7.81
C GLU A 14 -15.17 24.32 -8.56
N TRP A 15 -15.52 23.61 -9.64
CA TRP A 15 -14.55 22.95 -10.51
C TRP A 15 -14.59 23.55 -11.91
N GLN A 16 -13.42 23.77 -12.50
CA GLN A 16 -13.26 24.35 -13.83
C GLN A 16 -12.32 23.51 -14.72
N PRO A 17 -12.86 22.84 -15.77
CA PRO A 17 -14.28 22.72 -16.14
C PRO A 17 -15.10 21.91 -15.11
N ALA A 18 -16.43 21.99 -15.19
CA ALA A 18 -17.32 21.22 -14.31
C ALA A 18 -17.03 19.71 -14.42
N LEU A 19 -17.10 19.01 -13.29
CA LEU A 19 -16.84 17.57 -13.23
C LEU A 19 -17.91 16.79 -14.00
N LYS A 20 -17.48 15.90 -14.89
CA LYS A 20 -18.37 15.01 -15.64
C LYS A 20 -19.05 14.02 -14.70
N ASN A 21 -20.37 13.88 -14.79
CA ASN A 21 -21.17 12.92 -14.02
C ASN A 21 -21.11 13.10 -12.48
N VAL A 22 -20.67 14.26 -11.98
CA VAL A 22 -20.66 14.59 -10.55
C VAL A 22 -21.57 15.80 -10.32
N SER A 23 -22.38 15.76 -9.25
CA SER A 23 -23.30 16.86 -8.92
C SER A 23 -22.54 18.13 -8.54
N ALA A 24 -22.99 19.29 -9.03
CA ALA A 24 -22.42 20.60 -8.71
C ALA A 24 -22.72 21.09 -7.28
N SER A 25 -23.60 20.42 -6.53
CA SER A 25 -23.91 20.82 -5.16
C SER A 25 -22.70 20.62 -4.25
N CYS A 26 -22.23 21.68 -3.58
CA CYS A 26 -21.14 21.62 -2.61
C CYS A 26 -21.60 21.29 -1.18
N HIS A 27 -22.91 21.29 -0.91
CA HIS A 27 -23.49 21.09 0.42
C HIS A 27 -24.00 19.66 0.64
N VAL A 28 -23.12 18.68 0.43
CA VAL A 28 -23.42 17.25 0.62
C VAL A 28 -22.56 16.69 1.75
N GLY A 29 -23.21 16.11 2.77
CA GLY A 29 -22.54 15.49 3.91
C GLY A 29 -22.31 13.99 3.71
N ILE A 30 -22.56 13.20 4.76
CA ILE A 30 -22.47 11.73 4.71
C ILE A 30 -23.58 11.18 3.80
N ILE A 31 -23.20 10.37 2.81
CA ILE A 31 -24.11 9.70 1.88
C ILE A 31 -24.08 8.18 2.05
N ASN A 32 -25.15 7.52 1.59
CA ASN A 32 -25.18 6.07 1.48
C ASN A 32 -24.31 5.64 0.29
N GLY A 33 -23.31 4.81 0.53
CA GLY A 33 -22.36 4.37 -0.51
C GLY A 33 -23.01 3.53 -1.62
N LEU A 34 -24.20 2.98 -1.39
CA LEU A 34 -24.98 2.23 -2.39
C LEU A 34 -25.44 3.10 -3.58
N SER A 35 -25.36 4.43 -3.47
CA SER A 35 -25.51 5.37 -4.60
C SER A 35 -26.76 5.16 -5.48
N GLY A 36 -27.87 4.74 -4.87
CA GLY A 36 -29.15 4.56 -5.56
C GLY A 36 -29.44 3.14 -6.05
N TRP A 37 -28.65 2.14 -5.64
CA TRP A 37 -28.92 0.73 -5.95
C TRP A 37 -30.35 0.37 -5.54
N ALA A 38 -31.14 -0.05 -6.53
CA ALA A 38 -32.54 -0.41 -6.34
C ALA A 38 -32.64 -1.62 -5.41
N THR A 39 -33.47 -1.52 -4.38
CA THR A 39 -33.81 -2.65 -3.50
C THR A 39 -34.96 -3.43 -4.13
N SER A 40 -34.68 -4.18 -5.20
CA SER A 40 -35.61 -5.16 -5.76
C SER A 40 -35.24 -6.56 -5.30
N VAL A 41 -36.23 -7.43 -5.07
CA VAL A 41 -36.00 -8.84 -4.73
C VAL A 41 -35.57 -9.63 -5.96
N ASP A 42 -35.85 -9.11 -7.15
CA ASP A 42 -35.47 -9.72 -8.43
C ASP A 42 -34.02 -9.38 -8.84
N ASP A 43 -33.41 -8.37 -8.20
CA ASP A 43 -32.04 -7.91 -8.47
C ASP A 43 -31.03 -8.55 -7.51
N VAL A 44 -29.73 -8.33 -7.76
CA VAL A 44 -28.65 -8.79 -6.87
C VAL A 44 -28.88 -8.27 -5.44
N PRO A 45 -28.91 -9.16 -4.43
CA PRO A 45 -29.17 -8.77 -3.05
C PRO A 45 -28.14 -7.78 -2.51
N ILE A 46 -28.60 -6.74 -1.82
CA ILE A 46 -27.72 -5.79 -1.14
C ILE A 46 -27.34 -6.36 0.23
N GLU A 47 -26.22 -7.06 0.30
CA GLU A 47 -25.66 -7.67 1.52
C GLU A 47 -24.57 -6.81 2.16
N THR A 48 -24.66 -5.49 2.01
CA THR A 48 -23.68 -4.54 2.54
C THR A 48 -24.32 -3.30 3.15
N ILE A 49 -23.63 -2.74 4.13
CA ILE A 49 -23.92 -1.40 4.66
C ILE A 49 -22.67 -0.55 4.43
N THR A 50 -22.86 0.58 3.74
CA THR A 50 -21.77 1.49 3.40
C THR A 50 -22.14 2.96 3.62
N ARG A 51 -21.18 3.74 4.09
CA ARG A 51 -21.28 5.21 4.21
C ARG A 51 -20.00 5.83 3.68
N ARG A 52 -20.15 6.91 2.93
CA ARG A 52 -19.01 7.66 2.38
C ARG A 52 -19.27 9.15 2.38
N PHE A 53 -18.21 9.92 2.21
CA PHE A 53 -18.32 11.29 1.70
C PHE A 53 -18.20 11.28 0.18
N ARG A 54 -18.76 12.29 -0.47
CA ARG A 54 -18.42 12.58 -1.87
C ARG A 54 -16.99 13.08 -1.92
N TYR A 55 -16.18 12.56 -2.85
CA TYR A 55 -14.73 12.66 -2.77
C TYR A 55 -14.23 14.10 -2.90
N ASP A 56 -14.73 14.85 -3.88
CA ASP A 56 -14.44 16.27 -4.06
C ASP A 56 -14.76 17.10 -2.80
N VAL A 57 -15.90 16.87 -2.16
CA VAL A 57 -16.30 17.58 -0.93
C VAL A 57 -15.37 17.23 0.24
N ALA A 58 -14.97 15.96 0.37
CA ALA A 58 -14.02 15.54 1.38
C ALA A 58 -12.63 16.15 1.16
N LEU A 59 -12.17 16.24 -0.09
CA LEU A 59 -10.92 16.90 -0.45
C LEU A 59 -10.94 18.38 -0.12
N VAL A 60 -12.03 19.08 -0.44
CA VAL A 60 -12.19 20.51 -0.11
C VAL A 60 -12.14 20.73 1.39
N SER A 61 -12.84 19.90 2.17
CA SER A 61 -12.79 19.96 3.64
C SER A 61 -11.38 19.73 4.16
N ALA A 62 -10.64 18.77 3.60
CA ALA A 62 -9.28 18.48 4.00
C ALA A 62 -8.28 19.58 3.58
N MET A 63 -8.47 20.22 2.43
CA MET A 63 -7.68 21.37 1.99
C MET A 63 -7.94 22.60 2.87
N LYS A 64 -9.19 22.79 3.29
CA LYS A 64 -9.58 23.87 4.21
C LYS A 64 -8.97 23.70 5.60
N ASP A 65 -8.89 22.47 6.08
CA ASP A 65 -8.19 22.12 7.33
C ASP A 65 -6.69 22.47 7.28
N LEU A 66 -6.09 22.54 6.09
CA LEU A 66 -4.69 22.93 5.87
C LEU A 66 -4.51 24.41 5.50
N GLU A 67 -5.55 25.24 5.60
CA GLU A 67 -5.49 26.65 5.17
C GLU A 67 -4.38 27.42 5.90
N GLU A 68 -4.26 27.26 7.22
CA GLU A 68 -3.21 27.92 8.01
C GLU A 68 -1.80 27.47 7.58
N ASP A 69 -1.57 26.15 7.46
CA ASP A 69 -0.27 25.60 7.05
C ASP A 69 0.13 26.03 5.63
N ILE A 70 -0.81 26.09 4.70
CA ILE A 70 -0.57 26.54 3.32
C ILE A 70 -0.17 28.03 3.32
N MET A 71 -0.86 28.86 4.10
CA MET A 71 -0.60 30.30 4.18
C MET A 71 0.74 30.60 4.88
N GLU A 72 1.08 29.84 5.94
CA GLU A 72 2.39 29.90 6.58
C GLU A 72 3.49 29.53 5.57
N GLY A 73 3.33 28.41 4.85
CA GLY A 73 4.28 27.97 3.83
C GLY A 73 4.48 28.97 2.68
N LEU A 74 3.42 29.65 2.24
CA LEU A 74 3.53 30.74 1.25
C LEU A 74 4.35 31.91 1.79
N THR A 75 4.08 32.31 3.04
CA THR A 75 4.78 33.40 3.73
C THR A 75 6.26 33.09 3.91
N GLU A 76 6.60 31.88 4.38
CA GLU A 76 7.99 31.43 4.58
C GLU A 76 8.82 31.46 3.29
N HIS A 77 8.20 31.18 2.15
CA HIS A 77 8.86 31.20 0.85
C HIS A 77 8.84 32.56 0.16
N GLY A 78 8.33 33.60 0.83
CA GLY A 78 8.23 34.97 0.28
C GLY A 78 7.34 35.06 -0.95
N LEU A 79 6.38 34.15 -1.09
CA LEU A 79 5.42 34.14 -2.19
C LEU A 79 4.25 35.04 -1.76
N ASP A 80 4.29 36.31 -2.18
CA ASP A 80 3.24 37.29 -1.84
C ASP A 80 1.85 36.75 -2.20
N ASP A 81 0.91 36.86 -1.27
CA ASP A 81 -0.43 36.28 -1.33
C ASP A 81 -1.18 36.66 -2.61
N SER A 82 -0.89 37.84 -3.15
CA SER A 82 -1.55 38.40 -4.33
C SER A 82 -1.05 37.83 -5.67
N SER A 83 0.19 37.30 -5.70
CA SER A 83 0.90 36.92 -6.94
C SER A 83 0.68 35.46 -7.35
N CYS A 84 0.37 34.57 -6.40
CA CYS A 84 0.33 33.12 -6.62
C CYS A 84 -1.10 32.57 -6.40
N ASN A 85 -2.03 32.92 -7.29
CA ASN A 85 -3.43 32.45 -7.22
C ASN A 85 -3.71 31.20 -8.09
N THR A 86 -2.76 30.84 -8.97
CA THR A 86 -2.88 29.69 -9.86
C THR A 86 -1.63 28.81 -9.78
N GLY A 87 -1.70 27.60 -10.32
CA GLY A 87 -0.56 26.70 -10.39
C GLY A 87 -0.29 25.90 -9.11
N PHE A 88 -1.29 25.74 -8.23
CA PHE A 88 -1.17 24.81 -7.11
C PHE A 88 -1.36 23.38 -7.58
N GLU A 89 -0.52 22.49 -7.06
CA GLU A 89 -0.56 21.05 -7.26
C GLU A 89 -0.63 20.37 -5.90
N VAL A 90 -1.60 19.47 -5.76
CA VAL A 90 -1.89 18.76 -4.52
C VAL A 90 -1.63 17.28 -4.78
N MET A 91 -0.72 16.69 -4.01
CA MET A 91 -0.41 15.27 -4.10
C MET A 91 -1.19 14.49 -3.05
N ILE A 92 -2.01 13.54 -3.50
CA ILE A 92 -2.89 12.74 -2.64
C ILE A 92 -2.41 11.30 -2.61
N LYS A 93 -2.17 10.77 -1.41
CA LYS A 93 -2.01 9.32 -1.19
C LYS A 93 -3.39 8.71 -0.96
N GLU A 94 -3.75 7.73 -1.76
CA GLU A 94 -4.96 6.93 -1.57
C GLU A 94 -4.61 5.57 -0.98
N SER A 95 -5.50 5.04 -0.14
CA SER A 95 -5.28 3.79 0.56
C SER A 95 -6.59 3.06 0.79
N CYS A 96 -6.59 1.74 0.59
CA CYS A 96 -7.73 0.86 0.83
C CYS A 96 -7.22 -0.42 1.46
N ASP A 97 -7.88 -0.85 2.53
CA ASP A 97 -7.48 -2.04 3.27
C ASP A 97 -8.72 -2.77 3.81
N GLY A 98 -8.64 -4.10 3.77
CA GLY A 98 -9.64 -5.00 4.33
C GLY A 98 -9.31 -5.35 5.79
N MET A 99 -10.35 -5.40 6.62
CA MET A 99 -10.25 -5.82 8.01
C MET A 99 -11.18 -7.00 8.29
N GLY A 100 -10.60 -8.09 8.82
CA GLY A 100 -11.36 -9.21 9.37
C GLY A 100 -11.81 -8.99 10.81
N ASP A 101 -12.52 -9.97 11.36
CA ASP A 101 -12.95 -10.02 12.77
C ASP A 101 -13.74 -8.76 13.19
N VAL A 102 -14.70 -8.33 12.37
CA VAL A 102 -15.61 -7.22 12.67
C VAL A 102 -16.99 -7.78 12.96
N SER A 103 -17.24 -8.11 14.24
CA SER A 103 -18.47 -8.80 14.64
C SER A 103 -19.74 -8.09 14.18
N GLU A 104 -20.65 -8.85 13.58
CA GLU A 104 -21.98 -8.40 13.21
C GLU A 104 -22.79 -7.98 14.45
N LYS A 105 -23.71 -7.03 14.27
CA LYS A 105 -24.65 -6.61 15.31
C LYS A 105 -26.01 -7.23 15.02
N HIS A 106 -26.70 -7.67 16.07
CA HIS A 106 -28.15 -7.90 15.97
C HIS A 106 -28.83 -6.59 15.53
N GLY A 107 -29.85 -6.68 14.68
CA GLY A 107 -30.54 -5.50 14.16
C GLY A 107 -31.63 -5.84 13.14
N GLY A 108 -32.20 -4.81 12.53
CA GLY A 108 -33.29 -4.93 11.55
C GLY A 108 -32.89 -5.38 10.15
N GLY A 109 -31.63 -5.79 9.93
CA GLY A 109 -31.11 -6.31 8.65
C GLY A 109 -30.04 -5.44 8.01
N PRO A 110 -29.69 -5.72 6.73
CA PRO A 110 -29.57 -7.06 6.15
C PRO A 110 -28.50 -7.88 6.90
N ALA A 111 -28.37 -9.17 6.60
CA ALA A 111 -27.19 -9.92 7.04
C ALA A 111 -25.95 -9.29 6.39
N ILE A 112 -24.89 -9.06 7.17
CA ILE A 112 -23.65 -8.46 6.68
C ILE A 112 -22.44 -9.32 7.02
N PRO A 113 -21.38 -9.30 6.18
CA PRO A 113 -20.16 -10.05 6.49
C PRO A 113 -19.46 -9.49 7.74
N GLU A 114 -18.79 -10.36 8.50
CA GLU A 114 -17.93 -9.98 9.63
C GLU A 114 -16.56 -9.42 9.20
N LYS A 115 -16.55 -8.77 8.03
CA LYS A 115 -15.40 -8.11 7.42
C LYS A 115 -15.82 -6.69 7.02
N ALA A 116 -14.87 -5.77 7.07
CA ALA A 116 -15.09 -4.42 6.59
C ALA A 116 -13.93 -3.99 5.69
N VAL A 117 -14.21 -3.12 4.73
CA VAL A 117 -13.21 -2.46 3.91
C VAL A 117 -13.27 -0.97 4.21
N ARG A 118 -12.10 -0.34 4.29
CA ARG A 118 -11.99 1.10 4.50
C ARG A 118 -11.12 1.74 3.43
N PHE A 119 -11.72 2.66 2.69
CA PHE A 119 -11.03 3.54 1.75
C PHE A 119 -10.77 4.90 2.41
N SER A 120 -9.55 5.40 2.29
CA SER A 120 -9.09 6.65 2.91
C SER A 120 -8.07 7.36 2.02
N PHE A 121 -7.80 8.63 2.32
CA PHE A 121 -6.78 9.40 1.64
C PHE A 121 -5.99 10.28 2.62
N THR A 122 -4.83 10.75 2.18
CA THR A 122 -3.98 11.71 2.89
C THR A 122 -3.44 12.74 1.90
N ILE A 123 -3.50 14.02 2.25
CA ILE A 123 -2.82 15.07 1.49
C ILE A 123 -1.33 15.00 1.85
N MET A 124 -0.50 14.63 0.89
CA MET A 124 0.94 14.41 1.11
C MET A 124 1.74 15.70 0.97
N SER A 125 1.38 16.53 -0.01
CA SER A 125 2.00 17.83 -0.20
C SER A 125 1.12 18.77 -1.00
N VAL A 126 1.32 20.05 -0.78
CA VAL A 126 0.83 21.14 -1.64
C VAL A 126 2.04 21.89 -2.14
N SER A 127 2.15 22.02 -3.46
CA SER A 127 3.17 22.81 -4.14
C SER A 127 2.53 23.85 -5.02
N VAL A 128 3.27 24.90 -5.34
CA VAL A 128 2.85 25.95 -6.27
C VAL A 128 3.96 26.20 -7.27
N LEU A 129 3.62 26.39 -8.54
CA LEU A 129 4.55 26.86 -9.57
C LEU A 129 4.36 28.37 -9.76
N PRO A 130 5.25 29.23 -9.21
CA PRO A 130 5.13 30.67 -9.36
C PRO A 130 5.36 31.12 -10.80
N GLU A 131 4.72 32.20 -11.22
CA GLU A 131 4.95 32.77 -12.54
C GLU A 131 6.42 33.14 -12.75
N GLY A 132 7.00 32.69 -13.88
CA GLY A 132 8.39 32.98 -14.24
C GLY A 132 9.45 32.10 -13.54
N LYS A 133 9.04 31.06 -12.78
CA LYS A 133 9.96 30.03 -12.27
C LYS A 133 9.76 28.71 -13.00
N ASP A 134 10.86 27.97 -13.14
CA ASP A 134 10.87 26.64 -13.77
C ASP A 134 10.60 25.50 -12.77
N GLU A 135 10.74 25.76 -11.46
CA GLU A 135 10.57 24.76 -10.41
C GLU A 135 9.43 25.09 -9.45
N ALA A 136 8.62 24.07 -9.13
CA ALA A 136 7.55 24.16 -8.16
C ALA A 136 8.10 24.22 -6.73
N VAL A 137 7.55 25.10 -5.92
CA VAL A 137 7.88 25.27 -4.50
C VAL A 137 6.87 24.49 -3.66
N THR A 138 7.35 23.60 -2.79
CA THR A 138 6.48 22.88 -1.84
C THR A 138 6.17 23.79 -0.64
N VAL A 139 4.91 24.21 -0.49
CA VAL A 139 4.47 25.07 0.62
C VAL A 139 3.95 24.25 1.81
N PHE A 140 3.46 23.03 1.57
CA PHE A 140 3.09 22.09 2.62
C PHE A 140 3.59 20.69 2.29
N ARG A 141 4.09 19.98 3.29
CA ARG A 141 4.41 18.56 3.22
C ARG A 141 4.04 17.88 4.53
N GLU A 142 3.25 16.82 4.45
CA GLU A 142 2.82 16.06 5.62
C GLU A 142 4.03 15.51 6.39
N PRO A 143 4.27 15.95 7.63
CA PRO A 143 5.46 15.58 8.39
C PRO A 143 5.42 14.12 8.87
N LYS A 144 4.23 13.53 9.05
CA LYS A 144 4.05 12.16 9.55
C LYS A 144 3.03 11.41 8.68
N PRO A 145 3.39 11.06 7.43
CA PRO A 145 2.46 10.46 6.47
C PRO A 145 2.00 9.03 6.83
N ASN A 146 2.62 8.42 7.84
CA ASN A 146 2.26 7.11 8.38
C ASN A 146 1.49 7.21 9.71
N SER A 147 1.08 8.41 10.14
CA SER A 147 0.23 8.58 11.30
C SER A 147 -1.24 8.31 10.95
N GLU A 148 -1.98 7.72 11.89
CA GLU A 148 -3.42 7.60 11.79
C GLU A 148 -4.15 8.96 11.80
N LEU A 149 -3.48 10.03 12.24
CA LEU A 149 -4.06 11.37 12.35
C LEU A 149 -4.18 12.09 10.99
N SER A 150 -3.26 11.81 10.07
CA SER A 150 -3.27 12.37 8.70
C SER A 150 -4.08 11.51 7.71
N CYS A 151 -4.57 10.34 8.14
CA CYS A 151 -5.38 9.44 7.32
C CYS A 151 -6.89 9.80 7.42
N LYS A 152 -7.42 10.49 6.40
CA LYS A 152 -8.82 10.92 6.34
C LYS A 152 -9.70 9.78 5.79
N PRO A 153 -10.68 9.24 6.55
CA PRO A 153 -11.57 8.18 6.06
C PRO A 153 -12.56 8.74 5.03
N LEU A 154 -12.73 8.03 3.92
CA LEU A 154 -13.59 8.46 2.82
C LEU A 154 -14.79 7.53 2.59
N CYS A 155 -14.56 6.21 2.60
CA CYS A 155 -15.62 5.21 2.43
C CYS A 155 -15.44 4.07 3.45
N LEU A 156 -16.52 3.73 4.14
CA LEU A 156 -16.60 2.62 5.09
C LEU A 156 -17.66 1.65 4.62
N MET A 157 -17.31 0.37 4.48
CA MET A 157 -18.24 -0.66 4.02
C MET A 157 -18.04 -1.98 4.76
N PHE A 158 -19.13 -2.71 4.99
CA PHE A 158 -19.08 -4.12 5.42
C PHE A 158 -19.11 -5.01 4.19
N VAL A 159 -17.92 -5.37 3.71
CA VAL A 159 -17.70 -6.15 2.49
C VAL A 159 -16.47 -7.03 2.74
N ASP A 160 -16.43 -8.23 2.19
CA ASP A 160 -15.20 -9.01 2.09
C ASP A 160 -14.39 -8.43 0.91
N GLU A 161 -13.13 -8.06 1.11
CA GLU A 161 -12.25 -7.61 0.02
C GLU A 161 -12.12 -8.62 -1.13
N SER A 162 -12.52 -9.89 -0.89
CA SER A 162 -12.52 -10.96 -1.88
C SER A 162 -13.85 -11.08 -2.65
N ASP A 163 -14.88 -10.32 -2.24
CA ASP A 163 -16.16 -10.18 -2.95
C ASP A 163 -16.03 -9.03 -3.95
N HIS A 164 -15.58 -9.38 -5.15
CA HIS A 164 -15.30 -8.43 -6.22
C HIS A 164 -16.55 -7.66 -6.66
N GLU A 165 -17.72 -8.31 -6.70
CA GLU A 165 -18.96 -7.71 -7.17
C GLU A 165 -19.40 -6.58 -6.22
N MET A 166 -19.46 -6.86 -4.91
CA MET A 166 -19.84 -5.84 -3.94
C MET A 166 -18.80 -4.75 -3.79
N LEU A 167 -17.51 -5.11 -3.82
CA LEU A 167 -16.43 -4.13 -3.69
C LEU A 167 -16.42 -3.14 -4.85
N THR A 168 -16.52 -3.63 -6.09
CA THR A 168 -16.57 -2.78 -7.28
C THR A 168 -17.83 -1.91 -7.30
N ALA A 169 -19.01 -2.48 -7.00
CA ALA A 169 -20.26 -1.71 -6.98
C ALA A 169 -20.24 -0.56 -5.96
N VAL A 170 -19.63 -0.75 -4.78
CA VAL A 170 -19.53 0.31 -3.76
C VAL A 170 -18.46 1.34 -4.10
N LEU A 171 -17.34 0.94 -4.71
CA LEU A 171 -16.23 1.84 -5.03
C LEU A 171 -16.40 2.59 -6.36
N ASP A 172 -17.16 2.06 -7.33
CA ASP A 172 -17.28 2.63 -8.68
C ASP A 172 -17.66 4.13 -8.69
N PRO A 173 -18.65 4.62 -7.91
CA PRO A 173 -18.95 6.06 -7.86
C PRO A 173 -17.78 6.91 -7.37
N LEU A 174 -16.98 6.41 -6.42
CA LEU A 174 -15.79 7.09 -5.92
C LEU A 174 -14.71 7.15 -7.00
N LEU A 175 -14.55 6.08 -7.78
CA LEU A 175 -13.58 6.03 -8.88
C LEU A 175 -13.98 6.93 -10.04
N ALA A 176 -15.27 7.03 -10.35
CA ALA A 176 -15.80 7.98 -11.32
C ALA A 176 -15.53 9.44 -10.89
N GLU A 177 -15.75 9.76 -9.61
CA GLU A 177 -15.42 11.07 -9.01
C GLU A 177 -13.90 11.35 -9.13
N ARG A 178 -13.07 10.38 -8.76
CA ARG A 178 -11.59 10.46 -8.88
C ARG A 178 -11.15 10.73 -10.32
N ALA A 179 -11.68 9.99 -11.29
CA ALA A 179 -11.34 10.16 -12.70
C ALA A 179 -11.78 11.53 -13.24
N ALA A 180 -12.96 12.02 -12.85
CA ALA A 180 -13.43 13.35 -13.24
C ALA A 180 -12.52 14.46 -12.68
N MET A 181 -12.07 14.34 -11.43
CA MET A 181 -11.21 15.35 -10.78
C MET A 181 -9.83 15.49 -11.43
N LYS A 182 -9.27 14.42 -12.01
CA LYS A 182 -7.97 14.46 -12.72
C LYS A 182 -7.93 15.44 -13.89
N HIS A 183 -9.08 15.71 -14.52
CA HIS A 183 -9.18 16.53 -15.72
C HIS A 183 -9.74 17.94 -15.45
N SER A 184 -9.83 18.33 -14.18
CA SER A 184 -10.35 19.62 -13.76
C SER A 184 -9.44 20.31 -12.75
N ARG A 185 -9.73 21.57 -12.48
CA ARG A 185 -9.09 22.38 -11.45
C ARG A 185 -10.12 22.81 -10.44
N LEU A 186 -9.80 22.63 -9.16
CA LEU A 186 -10.62 23.13 -8.07
C LEU A 186 -10.36 24.62 -7.88
N ILE A 187 -11.41 25.41 -7.74
CA ILE A 187 -11.36 26.79 -7.29
C ILE A 187 -11.90 26.84 -5.86
N LEU A 188 -11.03 27.22 -4.93
CA LEU A 188 -11.31 27.26 -3.50
C LEU A 188 -10.70 28.53 -2.90
N SER A 189 -11.47 29.23 -2.07
CA SER A 189 -10.95 30.38 -1.33
C SER A 189 -9.97 29.88 -0.25
N ILE A 190 -8.71 30.31 -0.23
CA ILE A 190 -7.69 29.99 0.78
C ILE A 190 -6.92 31.28 1.09
N GLY A 191 -6.88 31.69 2.36
CA GLY A 191 -6.37 33.00 2.77
C GLY A 191 -7.25 34.16 2.30
N GLY A 192 -8.56 33.91 2.14
CA GLY A 192 -9.52 34.90 1.63
C GLY A 192 -9.49 35.13 0.11
N LEU A 193 -8.57 34.50 -0.63
CA LEU A 193 -8.45 34.63 -2.09
C LEU A 193 -8.86 33.34 -2.80
N PRO A 194 -9.56 33.40 -3.96
CA PRO A 194 -9.82 32.23 -4.78
C PRO A 194 -8.53 31.72 -5.42
N ARG A 195 -8.15 30.48 -5.11
CA ARG A 195 -6.95 29.83 -5.64
C ARG A 195 -7.31 28.59 -6.46
N SER A 196 -6.50 28.28 -7.48
CA SER A 196 -6.70 27.15 -8.40
C SER A 196 -5.77 25.98 -8.10
N PHE A 197 -6.34 24.79 -7.86
CA PHE A 197 -5.63 23.57 -7.48
C PHE A 197 -5.83 22.44 -8.49
N ARG A 198 -4.74 21.74 -8.83
CA ARG A 198 -4.75 20.44 -9.54
C ARG A 198 -4.45 19.32 -8.56
N PHE A 199 -5.06 18.16 -8.78
CA PHE A 199 -4.88 16.99 -7.91
C PHE A 199 -4.16 15.87 -8.64
N HIS A 200 -3.16 15.29 -7.96
CA HIS A 200 -2.42 14.13 -8.39
C HIS A 200 -2.66 12.99 -7.40
N PHE A 201 -3.41 11.98 -7.84
CA PHE A 201 -3.74 10.83 -7.02
C PHE A 201 -2.70 9.73 -7.19
N ARG A 202 -2.14 9.25 -6.07
CA ARG A 202 -1.23 8.11 -5.99
C ARG A 202 -1.83 7.05 -5.09
N GLY A 203 -2.38 6.01 -5.71
CA GLY A 203 -2.86 4.84 -5.01
C GLY A 203 -1.71 3.92 -4.60
N THR A 204 -1.19 4.08 -3.39
CA THR A 204 0.00 3.35 -2.92
C THR A 204 -0.22 2.56 -1.63
N GLY A 205 -1.19 2.94 -0.80
CA GLY A 205 -1.43 2.31 0.50
C GLY A 205 -2.33 1.08 0.40
N TYR A 206 -1.97 0.15 -0.49
CA TYR A 206 -2.66 -1.11 -0.73
C TYR A 206 -1.71 -2.27 -0.46
N ASP A 207 -2.20 -3.33 0.18
CA ASP A 207 -1.42 -4.57 0.29
C ASP A 207 -1.35 -5.28 -1.08
N GLU A 208 -0.39 -6.19 -1.25
CA GLU A 208 -0.23 -6.89 -2.54
C GLU A 208 -1.48 -7.70 -2.95
N LYS A 209 -2.27 -8.19 -1.98
CA LYS A 209 -3.50 -8.94 -2.29
C LYS A 209 -4.50 -8.01 -2.96
N MET A 210 -4.73 -6.84 -2.37
CA MET A 210 -5.65 -5.82 -2.86
C MET A 210 -5.18 -5.25 -4.20
N VAL A 211 -3.88 -4.98 -4.38
CA VAL A 211 -3.33 -4.54 -5.69
C VAL A 211 -3.62 -5.56 -6.78
N ARG A 212 -3.40 -6.85 -6.52
CA ARG A 212 -3.64 -7.91 -7.51
C ARG A 212 -5.12 -7.98 -7.90
N GLU A 213 -6.02 -7.89 -6.93
CA GLU A 213 -7.46 -7.88 -7.17
C GLU A 213 -7.90 -6.67 -8.01
N MET A 214 -7.40 -5.47 -7.67
CA MET A 214 -7.75 -4.20 -8.33
C MET A 214 -7.19 -4.07 -9.75
N GLU A 215 -6.01 -4.65 -9.98
CA GLU A 215 -5.30 -4.63 -11.28
C GLU A 215 -5.52 -5.92 -12.09
N GLY A 216 -6.48 -6.76 -11.71
CA GLY A 216 -6.87 -7.94 -12.49
C GLY A 216 -5.79 -9.02 -12.63
N LEU A 217 -4.82 -9.03 -11.70
CA LEU A 217 -3.73 -9.98 -11.65
C LEU A 217 -4.13 -11.25 -10.90
N GLU A 218 -3.59 -12.39 -11.32
CA GLU A 218 -3.72 -13.61 -10.52
C GLU A 218 -3.19 -13.44 -9.08
N ALA A 219 -3.76 -14.19 -8.14
CA ALA A 219 -3.45 -14.11 -6.72
C ALA A 219 -1.96 -14.34 -6.39
N SER A 220 -1.54 -13.95 -5.18
CA SER A 220 -0.13 -13.91 -4.75
C SER A 220 0.64 -15.23 -4.83
N GLY A 221 -0.06 -16.37 -4.91
CA GLY A 221 0.53 -17.70 -5.12
C GLY A 221 0.89 -18.02 -6.58
N SER A 222 0.46 -17.21 -7.54
CA SER A 222 0.68 -17.41 -8.99
C SER A 222 2.15 -17.57 -9.37
N THR A 223 2.42 -18.26 -10.48
CA THR A 223 3.74 -18.28 -11.12
C THR A 223 4.25 -16.88 -11.47
N TYR A 224 3.38 -15.91 -11.76
CA TYR A 224 3.76 -14.51 -11.98
C TYR A 224 3.82 -13.76 -10.64
N ILE A 225 5.04 -13.57 -10.14
CA ILE A 225 5.27 -13.23 -8.72
C ILE A 225 5.23 -11.74 -8.42
N CYS A 226 5.45 -10.90 -9.43
CA CYS A 226 5.59 -9.46 -9.24
C CYS A 226 4.32 -8.75 -9.68
N THR A 227 4.02 -7.61 -9.07
CA THR A 227 2.99 -6.67 -9.54
C THR A 227 3.58 -5.60 -10.46
N LEU A 228 4.91 -5.58 -10.61
CA LEU A 228 5.66 -4.52 -11.29
C LEU A 228 6.33 -5.01 -12.58
N CYS A 229 6.78 -6.27 -12.63
CA CYS A 229 7.45 -6.86 -13.81
C CYS A 229 6.87 -8.23 -14.17
N ASP A 230 7.15 -8.70 -15.39
CA ASP A 230 6.54 -9.91 -15.94
C ASP A 230 7.19 -11.23 -15.54
N SER A 231 8.23 -11.19 -14.69
CA SER A 231 8.99 -12.38 -14.34
C SER A 231 8.19 -13.43 -13.60
N THR A 232 8.44 -14.68 -13.99
CA THR A 232 7.94 -15.85 -13.27
C THR A 232 8.74 -16.12 -11.99
N ARG A 233 8.19 -16.94 -11.10
CA ARG A 233 8.84 -17.36 -9.86
C ARG A 233 10.18 -18.05 -10.09
N ALA A 234 10.24 -18.88 -11.12
CA ALA A 234 11.45 -19.60 -11.48
C ALA A 234 12.50 -18.61 -12.02
N GLU A 235 12.16 -17.78 -12.99
CA GLU A 235 13.08 -16.79 -13.58
C GLU A 235 13.64 -15.84 -12.53
N ALA A 236 12.77 -15.29 -11.67
CA ALA A 236 13.16 -14.37 -10.62
C ALA A 236 14.02 -15.02 -9.51
N SER A 237 13.99 -16.35 -9.39
CA SER A 237 14.91 -17.07 -8.49
C SER A 237 16.29 -17.31 -9.11
N HIS A 238 16.41 -17.29 -10.44
CA HIS A 238 17.68 -17.44 -11.15
C HIS A 238 18.38 -16.09 -11.31
N ASN A 239 17.63 -15.06 -11.70
CA ASN A 239 18.09 -13.67 -11.73
C ASN A 239 17.25 -12.88 -10.73
N MET A 240 17.83 -12.52 -9.57
CA MET A 240 17.07 -11.91 -8.48
C MET A 240 17.03 -10.38 -8.51
N VAL A 241 18.01 -9.72 -9.14
CA VAL A 241 18.23 -8.27 -8.99
C VAL A 241 18.04 -7.46 -10.26
N LEU A 242 18.19 -8.08 -11.44
CA LEU A 242 18.15 -7.34 -12.70
C LEU A 242 16.77 -7.48 -13.35
N HIS A 243 15.87 -6.56 -12.99
CA HIS A 243 14.52 -6.42 -13.54
C HIS A 243 14.15 -4.94 -13.64
N SER A 244 13.26 -4.60 -14.57
CA SER A 244 12.68 -3.26 -14.70
C SER A 244 11.18 -3.30 -14.39
N VAL A 245 10.61 -2.18 -13.97
CA VAL A 245 9.15 -2.04 -13.90
C VAL A 245 8.61 -1.98 -15.34
N THR A 246 7.63 -2.83 -15.66
CA THR A 246 6.97 -2.87 -16.97
C THR A 246 5.47 -2.64 -16.82
N ARG A 247 4.82 -3.35 -15.87
CA ARG A 247 3.37 -3.28 -15.70
C ARG A 247 2.90 -1.90 -15.26
N ASN A 248 1.80 -1.46 -15.86
CA ASN A 248 1.01 -0.31 -15.47
C ASN A 248 -0.48 -0.56 -15.76
N HIS A 249 -1.35 0.33 -15.29
CA HIS A 249 -2.80 0.15 -15.38
C HIS A 249 -3.32 0.05 -16.82
N ASP A 250 -2.85 0.93 -17.71
CA ASP A 250 -3.29 0.96 -19.11
C ASP A 250 -2.85 -0.31 -19.84
N GLU A 251 -1.63 -0.77 -19.60
CA GLU A 251 -1.13 -2.03 -20.15
C GLU A 251 -1.94 -3.23 -19.63
N ASN A 252 -2.32 -3.24 -18.35
CA ASN A 252 -3.15 -4.32 -17.81
C ASN A 252 -4.55 -4.33 -18.45
N LEU A 253 -5.14 -3.16 -18.75
CA LEU A 253 -6.41 -3.08 -19.48
C LEU A 253 -6.28 -3.67 -20.89
N GLU A 254 -5.20 -3.34 -21.61
CA GLU A 254 -4.93 -3.90 -22.94
C GLU A 254 -4.70 -5.42 -22.89
N ARG A 255 -3.92 -5.90 -21.92
CA ARG A 255 -3.68 -7.33 -21.69
C ARG A 255 -4.98 -8.08 -21.38
N TYR A 256 -5.88 -7.48 -20.61
CA TYR A 256 -7.20 -8.07 -20.36
C TYR A 256 -8.04 -8.17 -21.65
N GLU A 257 -8.01 -7.17 -22.53
CA GLU A 257 -8.75 -7.26 -23.79
C GLU A 257 -8.17 -8.37 -24.70
N ILE A 258 -6.86 -8.59 -24.69
CA ILE A 258 -6.22 -9.74 -25.36
C ILE A 258 -6.69 -11.05 -24.73
N TRP A 259 -6.71 -11.16 -23.40
CA TRP A 259 -7.21 -12.32 -22.66
C TRP A 259 -8.67 -12.63 -23.02
N ARG A 260 -9.54 -11.63 -23.00
CA ARG A 260 -10.98 -11.77 -23.22
C ARG A 260 -11.31 -12.12 -24.68
N THR A 261 -10.61 -11.51 -25.65
CA THR A 261 -10.90 -11.69 -27.08
C THR A 261 -10.17 -12.87 -27.71
N ASN A 262 -9.04 -13.29 -27.12
CA ASN A 262 -8.14 -14.33 -27.63
C ASN A 262 -7.94 -14.25 -29.15
N PRO A 263 -7.37 -13.14 -29.67
CA PRO A 263 -7.31 -12.88 -31.11
C PRO A 263 -6.42 -13.88 -31.85
N PHE A 264 -5.53 -14.58 -31.13
CA PHE A 264 -4.62 -15.59 -31.68
C PHE A 264 -5.13 -17.02 -31.54
N SER A 265 -6.32 -17.24 -30.95
CA SER A 265 -6.91 -18.57 -30.71
C SER A 265 -5.97 -19.52 -29.97
N GLU A 266 -5.22 -18.99 -29.02
CA GLU A 266 -4.27 -19.74 -28.20
C GLU A 266 -4.96 -20.63 -27.18
N SER A 267 -4.28 -21.69 -26.76
CA SER A 267 -4.73 -22.48 -25.60
C SER A 267 -4.70 -21.65 -24.31
N ALA A 268 -5.35 -22.14 -23.25
CA ALA A 268 -5.41 -21.42 -21.98
C ALA A 268 -4.01 -21.15 -21.37
N GLU A 269 -3.06 -22.07 -21.53
CA GLU A 269 -1.70 -21.92 -21.01
C GLU A 269 -0.89 -20.91 -21.82
N GLU A 270 -0.95 -20.98 -23.15
CA GLU A 270 -0.28 -20.04 -24.06
C GLU A 270 -0.84 -18.62 -23.88
N LEU A 271 -2.16 -18.47 -23.82
CA LEU A 271 -2.82 -17.18 -23.62
C LEU A 271 -2.47 -16.58 -22.26
N ARG A 272 -2.48 -17.39 -21.19
CA ARG A 272 -2.08 -16.98 -19.84
C ARG A 272 -0.63 -16.50 -19.82
N ASP A 273 0.25 -17.15 -20.58
CA ASP A 273 1.63 -16.68 -20.73
C ASP A 273 1.76 -15.40 -21.54
N ARG A 274 1.01 -15.26 -22.63
CA ARG A 274 0.97 -14.03 -23.43
C ARG A 274 0.60 -12.81 -22.60
N VAL A 275 -0.44 -12.92 -21.77
CA VAL A 275 -0.93 -11.81 -20.93
C VAL A 275 -0.26 -11.73 -19.56
N LYS A 276 0.72 -12.61 -19.30
CA LYS A 276 1.51 -12.67 -18.07
C LYS A 276 0.65 -12.66 -16.80
N GLY A 277 -0.44 -13.44 -16.81
CA GLY A 277 -1.33 -13.63 -15.66
C GLY A 277 -2.33 -12.50 -15.37
N VAL A 278 -2.63 -11.64 -16.35
CA VAL A 278 -3.80 -10.74 -16.30
C VAL A 278 -5.03 -11.51 -16.79
N SER A 279 -5.96 -11.82 -15.90
CA SER A 279 -7.13 -12.66 -16.21
C SER A 279 -8.48 -12.05 -15.80
N ALA A 280 -8.45 -10.92 -15.11
CA ALA A 280 -9.61 -10.10 -14.79
C ALA A 280 -9.38 -8.66 -15.29
N LYS A 281 -10.46 -7.89 -15.42
CA LYS A 281 -10.39 -6.50 -15.88
C LYS A 281 -9.95 -5.61 -14.71
N PRO A 282 -8.84 -4.87 -14.83
CA PRO A 282 -8.50 -3.83 -13.85
C PRO A 282 -9.64 -2.81 -13.72
N PHE A 283 -9.94 -2.40 -12.50
CA PHE A 283 -11.00 -1.38 -12.26
C PHE A 283 -10.50 -0.17 -11.46
N LEU A 284 -9.38 -0.30 -10.73
CA LEU A 284 -8.77 0.78 -9.98
C LEU A 284 -7.28 0.86 -10.31
N GLU A 285 -6.89 1.97 -10.94
CA GLU A 285 -5.50 2.32 -11.19
C GLU A 285 -4.71 2.48 -9.89
N THR A 286 -3.67 1.68 -9.76
CA THR A 286 -2.70 1.71 -8.67
C THR A 286 -1.36 2.26 -9.16
N HIS A 287 -0.64 2.97 -8.29
CA HIS A 287 0.69 3.45 -8.63
C HIS A 287 1.68 2.29 -8.51
N PRO A 288 2.53 1.99 -9.52
CA PRO A 288 3.39 0.81 -9.52
C PRO A 288 4.55 0.96 -8.52
N THR A 289 4.30 0.66 -7.25
CA THR A 289 5.24 0.80 -6.13
C THR A 289 5.24 -0.43 -5.21
N LEU A 290 5.94 -0.34 -4.09
CA LEU A 290 6.02 -1.35 -3.04
C LEU A 290 5.43 -0.81 -1.73
N ASP A 291 4.62 -1.61 -1.04
CA ASP A 291 4.21 -1.26 0.33
C ASP A 291 5.29 -1.64 1.35
N ALA A 292 5.80 -0.63 2.07
CA ALA A 292 6.90 -0.80 3.02
C ALA A 292 6.52 -1.65 4.24
N LEU A 293 5.26 -1.60 4.69
CA LEU A 293 4.82 -2.33 5.88
C LEU A 293 4.71 -3.83 5.61
N HIS A 294 3.98 -4.22 4.57
CA HIS A 294 3.85 -5.61 4.18
C HIS A 294 5.14 -6.19 3.63
N CYS A 295 6.01 -5.39 3.01
CA CYS A 295 7.37 -5.80 2.65
C CYS A 295 8.16 -6.22 3.90
N ASP A 296 8.18 -5.40 4.95
CA ASP A 296 8.85 -5.73 6.20
C ASP A 296 8.29 -7.00 6.85
N ILE A 297 6.97 -7.16 6.88
CA ILE A 297 6.30 -8.34 7.46
C ILE A 297 6.63 -9.59 6.63
N GLY A 298 6.58 -9.49 5.30
CA GLY A 298 6.89 -10.55 4.36
C GLY A 298 8.33 -11.03 4.49
N ASN A 299 9.28 -10.10 4.46
CA ASN A 299 10.71 -10.38 4.60
C ASN A 299 11.03 -10.95 6.00
N ALA A 300 10.47 -10.39 7.07
CA ALA A 300 10.66 -10.93 8.43
C ALA A 300 10.08 -12.35 8.58
N THR A 301 8.95 -12.64 7.94
CA THR A 301 8.38 -13.99 7.90
C THR A 301 9.30 -14.96 7.16
N GLU A 302 9.97 -14.50 6.10
CA GLU A 302 10.92 -15.31 5.36
C GLU A 302 12.20 -15.58 6.16
N PHE A 303 12.76 -14.56 6.82
CA PHE A 303 13.89 -14.72 7.74
C PHE A 303 13.55 -15.65 8.91
N TYR A 304 12.34 -15.55 9.48
CA TYR A 304 11.87 -16.46 10.52
C TYR A 304 11.84 -17.93 10.05
N LYS A 305 11.58 -18.19 8.76
CA LYS A 305 11.69 -19.54 8.18
C LYS A 305 13.14 -19.95 7.95
N ILE A 306 14.01 -19.04 7.51
CA ILE A 306 15.46 -19.30 7.41
C ILE A 306 15.99 -19.70 8.78
N PHE A 307 15.70 -18.96 9.84
CA PHE A 307 16.12 -19.28 11.21
C PHE A 307 15.68 -20.67 11.66
N GLN A 308 14.44 -21.08 11.35
CA GLN A 308 13.97 -22.45 11.63
C GLN A 308 14.77 -23.51 10.86
N ASP A 309 15.03 -23.27 9.57
CA ASP A 309 15.75 -24.21 8.72
C ASP A 309 17.24 -24.33 9.11
N GLU A 310 17.86 -23.24 9.59
CA GLU A 310 19.25 -23.22 10.08
C GLU A 310 19.42 -23.96 11.41
N ILE A 311 18.45 -23.84 12.33
CA ILE A 311 18.43 -24.63 13.57
C ILE A 311 18.33 -26.12 13.26
N GLY A 312 17.59 -26.48 12.21
CA GLY A 312 17.38 -27.86 11.79
C GLY A 312 18.43 -28.43 10.83
N GLU A 313 19.40 -27.63 10.40
CA GLU A 313 20.36 -27.97 9.33
C GLU A 313 19.68 -28.59 8.08
N VAL A 314 18.58 -27.99 7.61
CA VAL A 314 17.77 -28.52 6.49
C VAL A 314 18.57 -28.71 5.20
N PHE A 315 19.66 -27.96 5.03
CA PHE A 315 20.60 -28.14 3.92
C PHE A 315 21.29 -29.52 3.92
N ARG A 316 21.41 -30.20 5.07
CA ARG A 316 21.90 -31.59 5.19
C ARG A 316 20.78 -32.62 5.07
N LYS A 317 19.59 -32.29 5.58
CA LYS A 317 18.40 -33.16 5.60
C LYS A 317 17.23 -32.45 4.91
N PRO A 318 17.09 -32.60 3.57
CA PRO A 318 16.19 -31.77 2.77
C PRO A 318 14.69 -32.02 3.06
N ASN A 319 14.34 -33.20 3.56
CA ASN A 319 12.95 -33.62 3.78
C ASN A 319 12.66 -33.91 5.27
N PRO A 320 12.67 -32.90 6.15
CA PRO A 320 12.35 -33.10 7.55
C PRO A 320 10.85 -33.31 7.75
N THR A 321 10.51 -34.10 8.75
CA THR A 321 9.14 -34.39 9.16
C THR A 321 8.44 -33.15 9.73
N ARG A 322 7.11 -33.20 9.81
CA ARG A 322 6.31 -32.13 10.42
C ARG A 322 6.63 -31.94 11.90
N GLU A 323 6.97 -33.02 12.61
CA GLU A 323 7.33 -33.00 14.02
C GLU A 323 8.68 -32.32 14.26
N GLU A 324 9.69 -32.63 13.45
CA GLU A 324 10.99 -31.95 13.49
C GLU A 324 10.83 -30.44 13.24
N ARG A 325 10.11 -30.05 12.19
CA ARG A 325 9.82 -28.63 11.90
C ARG A 325 9.10 -27.93 13.06
N ARG A 326 8.15 -28.61 13.72
CA ARG A 326 7.46 -28.08 14.90
C ARG A 326 8.42 -27.93 16.08
N SER A 327 9.33 -28.88 16.28
CA SER A 327 10.35 -28.84 17.32
C SER A 327 11.33 -27.67 17.15
N TRP A 328 11.82 -27.42 15.92
CA TRP A 328 12.70 -26.29 15.63
C TRP A 328 12.03 -24.95 15.83
N ARG A 329 10.76 -24.82 15.40
CA ARG A 329 9.95 -23.62 15.66
C ARG A 329 9.79 -23.37 17.17
N ALA A 330 9.42 -24.40 17.93
CA ALA A 330 9.26 -24.28 19.38
C ALA A 330 10.58 -23.87 20.07
N THR A 331 11.71 -24.37 19.58
CA THR A 331 13.05 -24.03 20.07
C THR A 331 13.39 -22.57 19.78
N LEU A 332 13.19 -22.11 18.54
CA LEU A 332 13.36 -20.72 18.14
C LEU A 332 12.49 -19.77 18.99
N ASP A 333 11.21 -20.09 19.11
CA ASP A 333 10.23 -19.31 19.89
C ASP A 333 10.60 -19.21 21.37
N LYS A 334 11.09 -20.30 21.97
CA LYS A 334 11.55 -20.33 23.36
C LYS A 334 12.76 -19.41 23.54
N GLN A 335 13.71 -19.45 22.61
CA GLN A 335 14.93 -18.65 22.66
C GLN A 335 14.64 -17.15 22.47
N LEU A 336 13.85 -16.78 21.46
CA LEU A 336 13.41 -15.41 21.23
C LEU A 336 12.60 -14.86 22.41
N ARG A 337 11.75 -15.68 23.05
CA ARG A 337 11.05 -15.28 24.28
C ARG A 337 12.02 -15.02 25.43
N LYS A 338 13.01 -15.89 25.64
CA LYS A 338 13.96 -15.80 26.74
C LYS A 338 14.82 -14.54 26.65
N LYS A 339 15.43 -14.31 25.48
CA LYS A 339 16.45 -13.29 25.24
C LYS A 339 15.87 -11.97 24.71
N MET A 340 14.93 -12.02 23.76
CA MET A 340 14.36 -10.84 23.10
C MET A 340 12.98 -10.41 23.64
N LYS A 341 12.42 -11.16 24.61
CA LYS A 341 11.06 -10.95 25.16
C LYS A 341 9.97 -10.99 24.08
N LEU A 342 10.21 -11.73 22.99
CA LEU A 342 9.26 -11.91 21.91
C LEU A 342 8.31 -13.08 22.21
N LYS A 343 7.02 -12.78 22.36
CA LYS A 343 5.99 -13.81 22.48
C LYS A 343 5.69 -14.37 21.08
N PRO A 344 5.60 -15.71 20.90
CA PRO A 344 5.19 -16.31 19.64
C PRO A 344 3.85 -15.75 19.18
N VAL A 345 3.73 -15.53 17.87
CA VAL A 345 2.55 -14.96 17.22
C VAL A 345 2.00 -15.94 16.20
N MET A 346 0.67 -15.99 16.03
CA MET A 346 0.07 -16.80 14.97
C MET A 346 0.33 -16.22 13.57
N ARG A 347 0.19 -14.90 13.44
CA ARG A 347 0.51 -14.14 12.22
C ARG A 347 1.57 -13.09 12.56
N MET A 348 2.61 -13.02 11.74
CA MET A 348 3.65 -12.01 11.86
C MET A 348 3.02 -10.62 11.74
N ASN A 349 3.31 -9.72 12.68
CA ASN A 349 2.89 -8.32 12.62
C ASN A 349 4.11 -7.40 12.56
N GLY A 350 3.91 -6.14 12.16
CA GLY A 350 4.99 -5.18 11.98
C GLY A 350 5.84 -4.96 13.24
N ASN A 351 5.24 -4.99 14.44
CA ASN A 351 5.99 -4.85 15.69
C ASN A 351 6.92 -6.02 15.97
N TYR A 352 6.48 -7.25 15.70
CA TYR A 352 7.34 -8.43 15.81
C TYR A 352 8.43 -8.39 14.74
N ALA A 353 8.08 -8.07 13.49
CA ALA A 353 9.04 -7.94 12.39
C ALA A 353 10.17 -6.95 12.72
N ARG A 354 9.82 -5.74 13.21
CA ARG A 354 10.81 -4.72 13.63
C ARG A 354 11.77 -5.21 14.72
N LYS A 355 11.30 -6.04 15.65
CA LYS A 355 12.14 -6.59 16.73
C LYS A 355 12.97 -7.81 16.29
N LEU A 356 12.45 -8.60 15.35
CA LEU A 356 13.13 -9.78 14.82
C LEU A 356 14.26 -9.40 13.84
N MET A 357 14.06 -8.34 13.06
CA MET A 357 15.01 -7.90 12.03
C MET A 357 16.05 -6.94 12.63
N THR A 358 16.93 -7.47 13.49
CA THR A 358 18.01 -6.74 14.17
C THR A 358 19.27 -7.60 14.30
N GLU A 359 20.43 -6.98 14.53
CA GLU A 359 21.69 -7.69 14.81
C GLU A 359 21.58 -8.55 16.09
N ASP A 360 21.04 -7.96 17.17
CA ASP A 360 20.82 -8.67 18.44
C ASP A 360 19.96 -9.94 18.25
N ALA A 361 18.89 -9.85 17.45
CA ALA A 361 18.02 -10.99 17.19
C ALA A 361 18.75 -12.11 16.44
N VAL A 362 19.57 -11.78 15.43
CA VAL A 362 20.32 -12.81 14.69
C VAL A 362 21.41 -13.44 15.54
N ASP A 363 22.04 -12.70 16.46
CA ASP A 363 22.99 -13.27 17.42
C ASP A 363 22.34 -14.26 18.38
N VAL A 364 21.14 -13.93 18.89
CA VAL A 364 20.34 -14.83 19.72
C VAL A 364 19.96 -16.11 18.97
N VAL A 365 19.67 -16.01 17.66
CA VAL A 365 19.40 -17.18 16.81
C VAL A 365 20.66 -17.99 16.57
N CYS A 366 21.81 -17.34 16.37
CA CYS A 366 23.10 -17.99 16.13
C CYS A 366 23.55 -18.85 17.32
N GLU A 367 23.12 -18.56 18.56
CA GLU A 367 23.30 -19.47 19.71
C GLU A 367 22.71 -20.88 19.48
N LEU A 368 21.71 -21.01 18.61
CA LEU A 368 21.04 -22.27 18.28
C LEU A 368 21.54 -22.93 16.98
N VAL A 369 22.20 -22.18 16.11
CA VAL A 369 22.71 -22.71 14.83
C VAL A 369 23.98 -23.53 15.12
N PRO A 370 24.11 -24.80 14.68
CA PRO A 370 25.24 -25.63 15.07
C PRO A 370 26.58 -25.24 14.41
N SER A 371 26.57 -24.91 13.12
CA SER A 371 27.78 -24.63 12.35
C SER A 371 28.19 -23.17 12.42
N ASP A 372 29.46 -22.90 12.73
CA ASP A 372 30.02 -21.53 12.77
C ASP A 372 30.01 -20.85 11.39
N GLU A 373 30.25 -21.60 10.32
CA GLU A 373 30.14 -21.11 8.95
C GLU A 373 28.71 -20.63 8.66
N ARG A 374 27.70 -21.40 9.08
CA ARG A 374 26.29 -21.02 8.93
C ARG A 374 25.92 -19.82 9.79
N ARG A 375 26.43 -19.74 11.03
CA ARG A 375 26.26 -18.56 11.88
C ARG A 375 26.76 -17.30 11.18
N GLN A 376 27.95 -17.35 10.58
CA GLN A 376 28.51 -16.23 9.85
C GLN A 376 27.66 -15.85 8.63
N ALA A 377 27.20 -16.84 7.86
CA ALA A 377 26.34 -16.58 6.70
C ALA A 377 25.01 -15.91 7.08
N VAL A 378 24.36 -16.35 8.16
CA VAL A 378 23.08 -15.78 8.61
C VAL A 378 23.29 -14.35 9.15
N ARG A 379 24.42 -14.09 9.83
CA ARG A 379 24.80 -12.73 10.25
C ARG A 379 25.07 -11.82 9.06
N GLU A 380 25.84 -12.28 8.07
CA GLU A 380 26.11 -11.52 6.84
C GLU A 380 24.80 -11.19 6.12
N LEU A 381 23.89 -12.16 6.01
CA LEU A 381 22.58 -11.96 5.41
C LEU A 381 21.76 -10.88 6.14
N MET A 382 21.70 -10.93 7.48
CA MET A 382 21.02 -9.91 8.28
C MET A 382 21.71 -8.54 8.15
N GLY A 383 23.04 -8.50 8.19
CA GLY A 383 23.81 -7.26 8.04
C GLY A 383 23.51 -6.56 6.72
N LEU A 384 23.53 -7.31 5.60
CA LEU A 384 23.15 -6.78 4.28
C LEU A 384 21.69 -6.29 4.26
N TYR A 385 20.76 -7.05 4.85
CA TYR A 385 19.36 -6.62 4.96
C TYR A 385 19.24 -5.29 5.69
N LEU A 386 19.93 -5.13 6.83
CA LEU A 386 19.90 -3.91 7.64
C LEU A 386 20.54 -2.71 6.95
N GLN A 387 21.51 -2.94 6.06
CA GLN A 387 22.07 -1.87 5.22
C GLN A 387 21.10 -1.41 4.13
N MET A 388 20.24 -2.30 3.63
CA MET A 388 19.26 -1.95 2.59
C MET A 388 17.95 -1.42 3.16
N LYS A 389 17.51 -1.93 4.31
CA LYS A 389 16.19 -1.66 4.92
C LYS A 389 15.82 -0.18 5.07
N PRO A 390 16.73 0.72 5.49
CA PRO A 390 16.40 2.14 5.62
C PRO A 390 15.91 2.76 4.31
N VAL A 391 16.36 2.28 3.16
CA VAL A 391 16.09 2.91 1.86
C VAL A 391 14.60 2.84 1.48
N TRP A 392 13.92 1.72 1.71
CA TRP A 392 12.47 1.62 1.46
C TRP A 392 11.61 2.06 2.66
N ARG A 393 12.21 2.39 3.80
CA ARG A 393 11.49 2.76 5.03
C ARG A 393 11.56 4.24 5.40
N ALA A 394 12.66 4.91 5.05
CA ALA A 394 12.82 6.33 5.28
C ALA A 394 11.73 7.14 4.56
N THR A 395 11.40 8.31 5.11
CA THR A 395 10.42 9.20 4.49
C THR A 395 11.06 9.91 3.29
N CYS A 396 12.36 10.23 3.38
CA CYS A 396 13.18 10.81 2.34
C CYS A 396 14.59 10.18 2.34
N PRO A 397 14.79 9.01 1.71
CA PRO A 397 16.06 8.28 1.77
C PRO A 397 17.27 9.05 1.25
N ALA A 398 17.09 9.94 0.26
CA ALA A 398 18.16 10.81 -0.25
C ALA A 398 18.75 11.75 0.81
N LYS A 399 17.99 12.07 1.87
CA LYS A 399 18.45 12.92 2.99
C LYS A 399 18.78 12.10 4.24
N GLU A 400 17.96 11.09 4.55
CA GLU A 400 18.06 10.32 5.79
C GLU A 400 19.11 9.21 5.73
N CYS A 401 19.34 8.61 4.56
CA CYS A 401 20.25 7.47 4.39
C CYS A 401 20.92 7.43 2.99
N PRO A 402 21.61 8.52 2.57
CA PRO A 402 22.17 8.65 1.22
C PRO A 402 23.22 7.58 0.89
N ASP A 403 24.05 7.20 1.86
CA ASP A 403 25.09 6.18 1.67
C ASP A 403 24.47 4.80 1.40
N GLN A 404 23.44 4.43 2.15
CA GLN A 404 22.69 3.19 1.94
C GLN A 404 21.97 3.19 0.60
N LEU A 405 21.37 4.32 0.21
CA LEU A 405 20.72 4.48 -1.09
C LEU A 405 21.73 4.29 -2.24
N CYS A 406 22.89 4.95 -2.18
CA CYS A 406 23.93 4.84 -3.20
C CYS A 406 24.49 3.40 -3.31
N ARG A 407 24.56 2.67 -2.20
CA ARG A 407 25.10 1.29 -2.15
C ARG A 407 24.04 0.21 -2.36
N TYR A 408 22.77 0.58 -2.56
CA TYR A 408 21.67 -0.38 -2.55
C TYR A 408 21.86 -1.49 -3.58
N SER A 409 22.15 -1.15 -4.84
CA SER A 409 22.31 -2.14 -5.92
C SER A 409 23.48 -3.10 -5.68
N PHE A 410 24.58 -2.61 -5.09
CA PHE A 410 25.70 -3.46 -4.69
C PHE A 410 25.31 -4.41 -3.55
N ASN A 411 24.62 -3.89 -2.54
CA ASN A 411 24.17 -4.68 -1.39
C ASN A 411 23.12 -5.73 -1.81
N SER A 412 22.21 -5.40 -2.72
CA SER A 412 21.18 -6.34 -3.21
C SER A 412 21.81 -7.45 -4.06
N GLN A 413 22.80 -7.12 -4.89
CA GLN A 413 23.60 -8.11 -5.63
C GLN A 413 24.30 -9.07 -4.67
N ARG A 414 25.00 -8.55 -3.65
CA ARG A 414 25.69 -9.38 -2.66
C ARG A 414 24.71 -10.24 -1.85
N PHE A 415 23.54 -9.70 -1.50
CA PHE A 415 22.48 -10.44 -0.82
C PHE A 415 21.98 -11.60 -1.69
N ALA A 416 21.70 -11.35 -2.97
CA ALA A 416 21.25 -12.36 -3.93
C ALA A 416 22.29 -13.46 -4.18
N GLU A 417 23.58 -13.11 -4.23
CA GLU A 417 24.69 -14.07 -4.32
C GLU A 417 24.73 -14.99 -3.11
N LEU A 418 24.56 -14.44 -1.91
CA LEU A 418 24.53 -15.22 -0.68
C LEU A 418 23.33 -16.17 -0.67
N LEU A 419 22.16 -15.73 -1.14
CA LEU A 419 20.98 -16.59 -1.31
C LEU A 419 21.22 -17.71 -2.31
N SER A 420 21.79 -17.38 -3.47
CA SER A 420 22.00 -18.30 -4.60
C SER A 420 23.12 -19.31 -4.37
N SER A 421 24.04 -19.01 -3.46
CA SER A 421 25.11 -19.90 -3.04
C SER A 421 24.74 -20.64 -1.76
N THR A 422 24.78 -19.92 -0.63
CA THR A 422 24.75 -20.46 0.72
C THR A 422 23.35 -20.91 1.13
N PHE A 423 22.31 -20.25 0.62
CA PHE A 423 20.91 -20.61 0.89
C PHE A 423 20.20 -21.27 -0.32
N LYS A 424 20.98 -21.79 -1.30
CA LYS A 424 20.44 -22.40 -2.52
C LYS A 424 19.43 -23.52 -2.27
N TYR A 425 19.63 -24.31 -1.21
CA TYR A 425 18.72 -25.39 -0.81
C TYR A 425 17.27 -24.88 -0.61
N ARG A 426 17.09 -23.60 -0.27
CA ARG A 426 15.81 -22.94 -0.08
C ARG A 426 15.34 -22.18 -1.31
N TYR A 427 16.24 -21.52 -2.04
CA TYR A 427 15.89 -20.60 -3.13
C TYR A 427 16.04 -21.18 -4.55
N ASN A 428 16.37 -22.47 -4.69
CA ASN A 428 16.42 -23.12 -6.00
C ASN A 428 15.01 -23.21 -6.62
N GLY A 429 14.75 -22.40 -7.66
CA GLY A 429 13.47 -22.38 -8.39
C GLY A 429 12.34 -21.63 -7.69
N LYS A 430 12.61 -20.94 -6.57
CA LYS A 430 11.59 -20.15 -5.86
C LYS A 430 12.16 -18.97 -5.09
N ILE A 431 11.38 -17.89 -5.06
CA ILE A 431 11.60 -16.71 -4.23
C ILE A 431 10.23 -16.15 -3.79
N THR A 432 10.15 -15.50 -2.64
CA THR A 432 8.93 -14.84 -2.18
C THR A 432 8.72 -13.51 -2.89
N ASN A 433 7.46 -13.11 -3.13
CA ASN A 433 7.10 -11.90 -3.88
C ASN A 433 7.80 -10.64 -3.32
N TYR A 434 7.70 -10.39 -2.00
CA TYR A 434 8.33 -9.21 -1.39
C TYR A 434 9.87 -9.25 -1.44
N LEU A 435 10.50 -10.41 -1.26
CA LEU A 435 11.95 -10.51 -1.36
C LEU A 435 12.43 -10.20 -2.78
N HIS A 436 11.72 -10.68 -3.80
CA HIS A 436 11.98 -10.31 -5.19
C HIS A 436 11.83 -8.79 -5.41
N LYS A 437 10.69 -8.20 -5.02
CA LYS A 437 10.47 -6.75 -5.17
C LYS A 437 11.54 -5.91 -4.45
N THR A 438 11.96 -6.34 -3.27
CA THR A 438 12.99 -5.67 -2.46
C THR A 438 14.34 -5.69 -3.19
N LEU A 439 14.72 -6.84 -3.76
CA LEU A 439 16.03 -7.00 -4.40
C LEU A 439 16.10 -6.37 -5.80
N ALA A 440 14.95 -6.28 -6.50
CA ALA A 440 14.90 -5.90 -7.90
C ALA A 440 14.48 -4.44 -8.16
N HIS A 441 13.47 -3.92 -7.45
CA HIS A 441 12.76 -2.72 -7.90
C HIS A 441 12.94 -1.49 -7.00
N VAL A 442 13.49 -1.66 -5.79
CA VAL A 442 13.63 -0.53 -4.85
C VAL A 442 14.42 0.65 -5.42
N PRO A 443 15.57 0.48 -6.10
CA PRO A 443 16.32 1.60 -6.67
C PRO A 443 15.48 2.40 -7.69
N GLU A 444 14.85 1.71 -8.64
CA GLU A 444 14.04 2.32 -9.70
C GLU A 444 12.84 3.10 -9.12
N ILE A 445 12.15 2.51 -8.14
CA ILE A 445 11.01 3.19 -7.48
C ILE A 445 11.48 4.43 -6.73
N ILE A 446 12.61 4.37 -6.00
CA ILE A 446 13.13 5.53 -5.26
C ILE A 446 13.60 6.63 -6.20
N GLU A 447 14.25 6.29 -7.31
CA GLU A 447 14.65 7.28 -8.32
C GLU A 447 13.44 7.99 -8.92
N ARG A 448 12.37 7.24 -9.22
CA ARG A 448 11.13 7.79 -9.79
C ARG A 448 10.30 8.59 -8.79
N ASP A 449 10.09 8.06 -7.58
CA ASP A 449 9.11 8.59 -6.64
C ASP A 449 9.73 9.41 -5.50
N GLY A 450 11.05 9.35 -5.34
CA GLY A 450 11.82 9.97 -4.26
C GLY A 450 11.74 9.23 -2.92
N SER A 451 10.72 8.39 -2.72
CA SER A 451 10.49 7.67 -1.46
C SER A 451 9.52 6.50 -1.66
N ILE A 452 9.66 5.46 -0.83
CA ILE A 452 8.70 4.36 -0.68
C ILE A 452 8.02 4.45 0.69
N GLY A 453 8.79 4.68 1.75
CA GLY A 453 8.29 4.67 3.13
C GLY A 453 7.24 5.73 3.44
N ALA A 454 7.25 6.88 2.75
CA ALA A 454 6.22 7.91 2.89
C ALA A 454 4.86 7.45 2.31
N TRP A 455 4.89 6.53 1.36
CA TRP A 455 3.76 6.04 0.58
C TRP A 455 3.16 4.74 1.11
N ALA A 456 3.66 4.25 2.25
CA ALA A 456 3.26 2.98 2.84
C ALA A 456 1.79 2.95 3.32
N SER A 457 1.27 1.72 3.48
CA SER A 457 -0.05 1.43 4.06
C SER A 457 -0.14 1.74 5.56
N GLU A 458 0.98 2.02 6.24
CA GLU A 458 1.06 2.06 7.72
C GLU A 458 0.11 3.09 8.35
N GLY A 459 -0.07 4.26 7.73
CA GLY A 459 -1.05 5.25 8.17
C GLY A 459 -2.49 4.73 8.07
N ASN A 460 -2.80 4.03 6.97
CA ASN A 460 -4.10 3.40 6.78
C ASN A 460 -4.29 2.25 7.79
N GLU A 461 -3.39 1.28 7.88
CA GLU A 461 -3.53 0.17 8.84
C GLU A 461 -3.64 0.66 10.30
N SER A 462 -2.91 1.71 10.67
CA SER A 462 -3.01 2.31 12.00
C SER A 462 -4.41 2.88 12.28
N ALA A 463 -5.07 3.48 11.28
CA ALA A 463 -6.43 3.97 11.40
C ALA A 463 -7.49 2.85 11.56
N ASN A 464 -7.19 1.59 11.23
CA ASN A 464 -8.10 0.47 11.57
C ASN A 464 -8.28 0.31 13.09
N LYS A 465 -7.26 0.66 13.88
CA LYS A 465 -7.36 0.71 15.35
C LYS A 465 -8.38 1.76 15.79
N LEU A 466 -8.38 2.93 15.14
CA LEU A 466 -9.36 4.00 15.40
C LEU A 466 -10.76 3.56 15.01
N PHE A 467 -10.95 2.92 13.86
CA PHE A 467 -12.24 2.37 13.44
C PHE A 467 -12.84 1.46 14.51
N ARG A 468 -12.08 0.47 15.01
CA ARG A 468 -12.56 -0.45 16.06
C ARG A 468 -12.92 0.29 17.35
N ARG A 469 -12.11 1.27 17.75
CA ARG A 469 -12.37 2.09 18.95
C ARG A 469 -13.63 2.93 18.80
N PHE A 470 -13.79 3.65 17.69
CA PHE A 470 -14.95 4.50 17.43
C PHE A 470 -16.22 3.69 17.23
N ARG A 471 -16.16 2.53 16.56
CA ARG A 471 -17.29 1.61 16.45
C ARG A 471 -17.79 1.14 17.81
N LYS A 472 -16.88 0.96 18.79
CA LYS A 472 -17.23 0.53 20.14
C LYS A 472 -17.68 1.68 21.05
N MET A 473 -17.02 2.83 20.98
CA MET A 473 -17.12 3.89 21.98
C MET A 473 -17.86 5.15 21.49
N ASN A 474 -18.00 5.34 20.18
CA ASN A 474 -18.45 6.58 19.57
C ASN A 474 -19.47 6.34 18.43
N ALA A 475 -20.18 5.21 18.46
CA ALA A 475 -21.20 4.87 17.48
C ALA A 475 -22.54 4.58 18.17
N ARG A 476 -23.64 4.87 17.48
CA ARG A 476 -24.96 4.31 17.81
C ARG A 476 -24.84 2.78 17.70
N GLN A 477 -25.16 2.10 18.79
CA GLN A 477 -24.91 0.66 18.94
C GLN A 477 -26.02 -0.19 18.36
#